data_AF-A0A447IP63-F1
#
_entry.id   AF-A0A447IP63-F1
#
_cell.length_a   1.000
_cell.length_b   1.000
_cell.length_c   1.000
_cell.angle_alpha   90.00
_cell.angle_beta   90.00
_cell.angle_gamma   90.00
#
_symmetry.space_group_name_H-M   'P 1'
#
loop_
_entity.id
_entity.type
_entity.pdbx_description
1 polymer ?
#
loop_
_entity_poly.entity_id
_entity_poly.type
_entity_poly.pdbx_seq_one_letter_code
_entity_poly.pdbx_strand_id
1 'polypeptide(L)' 'MTGQRDYIVLQDAWIAGRPAKAGEIVSLTEREARYEPVESAAPKISAEPARRAKTRSETDA' A
#
# COMPACT_ATOMS: atom_id res chain seq x y z
N MET A 1 -16.92 10.05 -11.36
CA MET A 1 -16.44 9.47 -10.10
C MET A 1 -14.92 9.48 -10.13
N THR A 2 -14.29 10.47 -9.51
CA THR A 2 -12.82 10.51 -9.34
C THR A 2 -12.47 9.50 -8.25
N GLY A 3 -12.00 8.31 -8.64
CA GLY A 3 -11.55 7.30 -7.69
C GLY A 3 -10.31 7.81 -6.96
N GLN A 4 -10.41 7.96 -5.64
CA GLN A 4 -9.24 8.17 -4.80
C GLN A 4 -8.45 6.85 -4.71
N ARG A 5 -7.12 6.96 -4.66
CA ARG A 5 -6.18 5.84 -4.50
C ARG A 5 -5.21 6.18 -3.39
N ASP A 6 -4.61 5.15 -2.83
CA ASP A 6 -3.61 5.32 -1.78
C ASP A 6 -2.24 5.60 -2.39
N TYR A 7 -1.56 6.58 -1.82
CA TYR A 7 -0.21 6.99 -2.18
C TYR A 7 0.66 7.07 -0.92
N ILE A 8 1.95 6.76 -1.06
CA ILE A 8 2.96 6.91 0.00
C ILE A 8 3.67 8.24 -0.22
N VAL A 9 3.75 9.06 0.82
CA VAL A 9 4.49 10.33 0.81
C VAL A 9 5.99 10.06 0.80
N LEU A 10 6.71 10.70 -0.13
CA LEU A 10 8.15 10.47 -0.29
C LEU A 10 9.00 11.33 0.67
N GLN A 11 8.51 12.50 1.05
CA GLN A 11 9.21 13.45 1.93
C GLN A 11 8.21 14.30 2.72
N ASP A 12 8.64 14.83 3.86
CA ASP A 12 7.82 15.75 4.68
C ASP A 12 7.41 16.98 3.85
N ALA A 13 6.10 17.17 3.68
CA ALA A 13 5.54 18.19 2.81
C ALA A 13 4.08 18.53 3.17
N TRP A 14 3.54 19.56 2.52
CA TRP A 14 2.11 19.83 2.51
C TRP A 14 1.47 19.08 1.35
N ILE A 15 0.57 18.14 1.65
CA ILE A 15 -0.11 17.29 0.68
C ILE A 15 -1.61 17.57 0.75
N ALA A 16 -2.25 17.96 -0.36
CA ALA A 16 -3.69 18.23 -0.42
C ALA A 16 -4.21 19.16 0.71
N GLY A 17 -3.43 20.18 1.07
CA GLY A 17 -3.81 21.17 2.08
C GLY A 17 -3.59 20.75 3.53
N ARG A 18 -2.87 19.65 3.79
CA ARG A 18 -2.47 19.25 5.15
C ARG A 18 -0.98 18.88 5.24
N PRO A 19 -0.31 19.10 6.38
CA PRO A 19 1.03 18.57 6.59
C PRO A 19 1.01 17.04 6.63
N ALA A 20 1.93 16.41 5.92
CA ALA A 20 2.14 14.97 5.91
C ALA A 20 3.62 14.64 6.01
N LYS A 21 3.94 13.44 6.52
CA LYS A 21 5.32 12.98 6.73
C LYS A 21 5.76 11.97 5.69
N ALA A 22 7.06 11.88 5.47
CA ALA A 22 7.67 10.82 4.67
C ALA A 22 7.24 9.43 5.18
N GLY A 23 6.80 8.56 4.26
CA GLY A 23 6.27 7.22 4.54
C GLY A 23 4.80 7.16 4.94
N GLU A 24 4.13 8.30 5.13
CA GLU A 24 2.69 8.35 5.43
C GLU A 24 1.86 7.92 4.22
N ILE A 25 0.75 7.19 4.45
CA ILE A 25 -0.20 6.83 3.41
C ILE A 25 -1.32 7.87 3.36
N VAL A 26 -1.56 8.40 2.17
CA VAL A 26 -2.59 9.41 1.90
C VAL A 26 -3.48 8.95 0.75
N SER A 27 -4.79 9.16 0.87
CA SER A 27 -5.74 8.86 -0.21
C SER A 27 -5.99 10.12 -1.04
N LEU A 28 -5.57 10.08 -2.31
CA LEU A 28 -5.62 11.23 -3.23
C LEU A 28 -6.26 10.82 -4.55
N THR A 29 -6.78 11.80 -5.29
CA THR A 29 -7.08 11.59 -6.70
C THR A 29 -5.79 11.56 -7.53
N GLU A 30 -5.82 10.90 -8.69
CA GLU A 30 -4.68 10.85 -9.61
C GLU A 30 -4.22 12.24 -10.08
N ARG A 31 -5.17 13.21 -10.14
CA ARG A 31 -4.86 14.59 -10.50
C ARG A 31 -4.12 15.33 -9.40
N GLU A 32 -4.48 15.11 -8.14
CA GLU A 32 -3.77 15.69 -6.99
C GLU A 32 -2.38 15.07 -6.87
N ALA A 33 -2.30 13.74 -6.88
CA ALA A 33 -1.04 13.00 -6.74
C ALA A 33 0.01 13.37 -7.81
N ARG A 34 -0.40 13.79 -9.01
CA ARG A 34 0.51 14.22 -10.09
C ARG A 34 1.43 15.37 -9.68
N TYR A 35 1.00 16.23 -8.77
CA TYR A 35 1.74 17.44 -8.37
C TYR A 35 2.33 17.34 -6.96
N GLU A 36 2.09 16.23 -6.27
CA GLU A 36 2.52 16.01 -4.90
C GLU A 36 3.72 15.05 -4.86
N PRO A 37 4.63 15.17 -3.87
CA PRO A 37 5.76 14.27 -3.70
C PRO A 37 5.31 12.93 -3.12
N VAL A 38 4.52 12.18 -3.88
CA VAL A 38 3.91 10.91 -3.48
C VAL A 38 4.13 9.84 -4.56
N GLU A 39 4.15 8.58 -4.14
CA GLU A 39 4.22 7.42 -5.04
C GLU A 39 2.98 6.55 -4.85
N SER A 40 2.51 5.88 -5.91
CA SER A 40 1.35 4.99 -5.78
C SER A 40 1.68 3.91 -4.76
N ALA A 41 0.87 3.79 -3.72
CA ALA A 41 0.93 2.66 -2.82
C ALA A 41 0.40 1.47 -3.63
N ALA A 42 1.27 0.84 -4.43
CA ALA A 42 0.91 -0.35 -5.19
C ALA A 42 0.19 -1.28 -4.21
N PRO A 43 -1.01 -1.77 -4.54
CA PRO A 43 -1.68 -2.69 -3.65
C PRO A 43 -0.68 -3.80 -3.41
N LYS A 44 -0.23 -3.92 -2.17
CA LYS A 44 0.41 -5.15 -1.72
C LYS A 44 -0.68 -6.18 -1.93
N ILE A 45 -0.69 -6.80 -3.10
CA ILE A 45 -1.13 -8.17 -3.24
C ILE A 45 -0.17 -8.87 -2.29
N SER A 46 -0.57 -8.92 -1.02
CA SER A 46 -0.04 -9.86 -0.07
C SER A 46 -0.39 -11.19 -0.69
N ALA A 47 0.47 -11.66 -1.58
CA ALA A 47 0.63 -13.07 -1.80
C ALA A 47 1.04 -13.59 -0.42
N GLU A 48 0.05 -13.90 0.42
CA GLU A 48 0.19 -15.00 1.33
C GLU A 48 0.27 -16.24 0.44
N PRO A 49 1.45 -16.87 0.23
CA PRO A 49 1.44 -18.27 -0.02
C PRO A 49 1.13 -18.92 1.32
N ALA A 50 -0.16 -19.00 1.69
CA ALA A 50 -0.60 -20.03 2.62
C ALA A 50 -0.41 -21.38 1.91
N ARG A 51 0.85 -21.81 1.80
CA ARG A 51 1.24 -23.11 1.26
C ARG A 51 0.55 -24.12 2.16
N ARG A 52 -0.36 -24.86 1.53
CA ARG A 52 -0.96 -26.10 2.02
C ARG A 52 0.10 -26.93 2.77
N ALA A 53 0.04 -26.96 4.10
CA ALA A 53 0.66 -28.03 4.87
C ALA A 53 -0.32 -29.22 4.91
N LYS A 54 -0.40 -29.95 3.80
CA LYS A 54 -0.81 -31.36 3.86
C LYS A 54 0.43 -32.14 4.31
N THR A 55 0.61 -32.28 5.61
CA THR A 55 1.52 -33.31 6.14
C THR A 55 0.67 -34.52 6.49
N ARG A 56 0.69 -35.47 5.56
CA ARG A 56 0.32 -36.86 5.76
C ARG A 56 1.25 -37.39 6.86
N SER A 57 0.76 -37.55 8.08
CA SER A 57 1.45 -38.32 9.11
C SER A 57 1.18 -39.79 8.86
N GLU A 58 2.06 -40.40 8.07
CA GLU A 58 2.29 -41.84 8.05
C GLU A 58 3.69 -42.02 8.65
N THR A 59 3.77 -42.53 9.88
CA THR A 59 4.91 -43.17 10.60
C THR A 59 4.39 -43.43 12.03
N ASP A 60 3.90 -44.63 12.32
CA ASP A 60 4.63 -45.74 12.98
C ASP A 60 4.68 -45.59 14.52
N ALA A 61 3.84 -46.37 15.21
CA ALA A 61 4.02 -46.94 16.55
C ALA A 61 2.89 -47.94 16.85
#